data_AF-A0A0L9VRD5-F1
#
_entry.id   AF-A0A0L9VRD5-F1
#
_cell.length_a   1.000
_cell.length_b   1.000
_cell.length_c   1.000
_cell.angle_alpha   90.00
_cell.angle_beta   90.00
_cell.angle_gamma   90.00
#
_symmetry.space_group_name_H-M   'P 1'
#
loop_
_entity.id
_entity.type
_entity.pdbx_description
1 polymer ?
#
loop_
_entity_poly.entity_id
_entity_poly.type
_entity_poly.pdbx_seq_one_letter_code
_entity_poly.pdbx_strand_id
1 'polypeptide(L)'
;MASSSRRRVKTIENTRKDKEPNKFLSNAHERHFLVVQDKRLLMERKVGLILALAPQFGRELERRAWENLTSYPALANVAVVREFYTNARVFDTKTQQYSSYVRESLDFADVERVLCLPGGHFQRNRQEALIHIRRFYLTPLAKYWMTFTHANVQPCSHVLDITTNRAILLYCILRGLNIDIGQVLAMEIQGCVHSVSNNAPLGHPSLITHLCEITGVKVSSTPLECPRKEIDASYYTQYCPLDEAGYPVPPPQPPRDHRGEQELLRTLTSAFPKRQFISSEDFATRVAWPVALSQIDDGAEAVEASAMEEEAKDEEDSDDYD
;
A
#
# COMPACT_ATOMS: atom_id res chain seq x y z
N MET A 1 -39.48 -28.64 61.64
CA MET A 1 -38.61 -27.45 61.57
C MET A 1 -37.79 -27.49 60.29
N ALA A 2 -37.67 -26.33 59.63
CA ALA A 2 -36.70 -25.92 58.62
C ALA A 2 -36.57 -26.70 57.29
N SER A 3 -37.20 -26.11 56.27
CA SER A 3 -36.82 -26.13 54.84
C SER A 3 -35.40 -25.59 54.62
N SER A 4 -34.66 -26.12 53.63
CA SER A 4 -33.69 -25.31 52.86
C SER A 4 -33.29 -26.00 51.55
N SER A 5 -33.95 -25.59 50.47
CA SER A 5 -33.54 -25.82 49.08
C SER A 5 -32.22 -25.10 48.80
N ARG A 6 -31.15 -25.85 48.53
CA ARG A 6 -29.85 -25.27 48.10
C ARG A 6 -29.98 -24.68 46.69
N ARG A 7 -30.16 -23.36 46.63
CA ARG A 7 -30.02 -22.56 45.41
C ARG A 7 -28.59 -22.67 44.88
N ARG A 8 -28.47 -23.15 43.64
CA ARG A 8 -27.24 -23.12 42.84
C ARG A 8 -26.95 -21.66 42.46
N VAL A 9 -26.04 -21.02 43.20
CA VAL A 9 -25.52 -19.70 42.85
C VAL A 9 -24.61 -19.87 41.63
N LYS A 10 -25.06 -19.39 40.46
CA LYS A 10 -24.20 -19.17 39.31
C LYS A 10 -23.35 -17.93 39.61
N THR A 11 -22.07 -18.12 39.88
CA THR A 11 -21.09 -17.04 39.86
C THR A 11 -20.97 -16.56 38.42
N ILE A 12 -21.66 -15.46 38.11
CA ILE A 12 -21.37 -14.66 36.92
C ILE A 12 -20.06 -13.95 37.26
N GLU A 13 -18.96 -14.46 36.72
CA GLU A 13 -17.72 -13.69 36.61
C GLU A 13 -18.02 -12.47 35.73
N ASN A 14 -18.37 -11.37 36.39
CA ASN A 14 -18.31 -10.05 35.80
C ASN A 14 -16.83 -9.72 35.60
N THR A 15 -16.25 -10.16 34.47
CA THR A 15 -15.05 -9.54 33.93
C THR A 15 -15.41 -8.09 33.66
N ARG A 16 -15.09 -7.22 34.62
CA ARG A 16 -15.08 -5.78 34.42
C ARG A 16 -14.10 -5.55 33.27
N LYS A 17 -14.63 -5.36 32.06
CA LYS A 17 -13.87 -4.78 30.96
C LYS A 17 -13.35 -3.45 31.50
N ASP A 18 -12.04 -3.35 31.63
CA ASP A 18 -11.36 -2.07 31.78
C ASP A 18 -11.83 -1.20 30.60
N LYS A 19 -12.80 -0.34 30.86
CA LYS A 19 -13.18 0.70 29.92
C LYS A 19 -12.03 1.68 29.96
N GLU A 20 -11.09 1.58 29.02
CA GLU A 20 -10.16 2.67 28.76
C GLU A 20 -11.00 3.93 28.54
N PRO A 21 -11.01 4.87 29.50
CA PRO A 21 -11.75 6.10 29.31
C PRO A 21 -11.00 6.83 28.18
N ASN A 22 -11.69 7.14 27.07
CA ASN A 22 -11.20 7.86 25.88
C ASN A 22 -10.81 7.07 24.62
N LYS A 23 -11.26 5.82 24.44
CA LYS A 23 -11.00 5.07 23.19
C LYS A 23 -11.61 5.71 21.92
N PHE A 24 -12.81 6.27 22.02
CA PHE A 24 -13.52 6.87 20.87
C PHE A 24 -13.70 8.39 21.03
N LEU A 25 -13.75 9.11 19.90
CA LEU A 25 -13.81 10.58 19.87
C LEU A 25 -15.14 11.15 20.38
N SER A 26 -16.25 10.43 20.15
CA SER A 26 -17.57 10.83 20.63
C SER A 26 -18.54 9.64 20.70
N ASN A 27 -19.72 9.85 21.29
CA ASN A 27 -20.80 8.84 21.31
C ASN A 27 -21.24 8.40 19.90
N ALA A 28 -21.08 9.26 18.88
CA ALA A 28 -21.37 8.89 17.49
C ALA A 28 -20.35 7.86 16.96
N HIS A 29 -19.08 8.04 17.30
CA HIS A 29 -18.01 7.09 16.97
C HIS A 29 -18.21 5.76 17.71
N GLU A 30 -18.60 5.79 18.99
CA GLU A 30 -18.90 4.55 19.75
C GLU A 30 -20.06 3.75 19.12
N ARG A 31 -21.11 4.43 18.64
CA ARG A 31 -22.19 3.76 17.88
C ARG A 31 -21.69 3.22 16.53
N HIS A 32 -20.83 3.97 15.85
CA HIS A 32 -20.25 3.55 14.57
C HIS A 32 -19.33 2.33 14.72
N PHE A 33 -18.64 2.19 15.86
CA PHE A 33 -17.80 1.03 16.16
C PHE A 33 -18.56 -0.30 16.00
N LEU A 34 -19.85 -0.33 16.36
CA LEU A 34 -20.68 -1.53 16.21
C LEU A 34 -20.83 -1.99 14.76
N VAL A 35 -20.72 -1.08 13.80
CA VAL A 35 -20.70 -1.41 12.37
C VAL A 35 -19.29 -1.80 11.94
N VAL A 36 -18.27 -1.07 12.40
CA VAL A 36 -16.86 -1.29 12.01
C VAL A 36 -16.33 -2.65 12.50
N GLN A 37 -16.73 -3.09 13.71
CA GLN A 37 -16.23 -4.32 14.31
C GLN A 37 -16.59 -5.59 13.51
N ASP A 38 -17.69 -5.56 12.75
CA ASP A 38 -18.18 -6.69 11.96
C ASP A 38 -17.70 -6.64 10.50
N LYS A 39 -17.00 -5.57 10.09
CA LYS A 39 -16.44 -5.47 8.74
C LYS A 39 -15.24 -6.40 8.57
N ARG A 40 -15.20 -7.07 7.41
CA ARG A 40 -14.05 -7.88 7.00
C ARG A 40 -12.83 -7.00 6.75
N LEU A 41 -11.68 -7.40 7.28
CA LEU A 41 -10.40 -6.78 6.94
C LEU A 41 -9.87 -7.38 5.63
N LEU A 42 -9.44 -6.52 4.70
CA LEU A 42 -8.81 -6.93 3.45
C LEU A 42 -7.29 -6.75 3.59
N MET A 43 -6.65 -7.75 4.19
CA MET A 43 -5.23 -7.76 4.49
C MET A 43 -4.36 -7.59 3.22
N GLU A 44 -3.25 -6.89 3.34
CA GLU A 44 -2.22 -6.78 2.30
C GLU A 44 -1.57 -8.15 2.01
N ARG A 45 -0.79 -8.25 0.94
CA ARG A 45 -0.07 -9.45 0.54
C ARG A 45 1.43 -9.16 0.49
N LYS A 46 2.24 -10.10 0.97
CA LYS A 46 3.65 -10.16 0.57
C LYS A 46 3.73 -10.36 -0.94
N VAL A 47 4.71 -9.75 -1.57
CA VAL A 47 4.99 -9.93 -3.00
C VAL A 47 6.38 -10.53 -3.09
N GLY A 48 6.45 -11.80 -3.47
CA GLY A 48 7.71 -12.46 -3.70
C GLY A 48 8.43 -11.82 -4.89
N LEU A 49 9.75 -11.70 -4.81
CA LEU A 49 10.54 -11.24 -5.95
C LEU A 49 10.43 -12.27 -7.08
N ILE A 50 9.71 -11.89 -8.14
CA ILE A 50 9.61 -12.70 -9.36
C ILE A 50 10.44 -12.06 -10.48
N LEU A 51 11.66 -11.61 -10.12
CA LEU A 51 12.58 -10.92 -11.03
C LEU A 51 12.87 -11.74 -12.30
N ALA A 52 12.82 -13.07 -12.20
CA ALA A 52 12.97 -13.96 -13.35
C ALA A 52 11.78 -13.93 -14.33
N LEU A 53 10.54 -13.70 -13.88
CA LEU A 53 9.35 -13.70 -14.74
C LEU A 53 8.90 -12.30 -15.18
N ALA A 54 9.25 -11.27 -14.39
CA ALA A 54 8.86 -9.89 -14.67
C ALA A 54 9.95 -8.90 -14.20
N PRO A 55 11.14 -8.90 -14.82
CA PRO A 55 12.24 -8.00 -14.42
C PRO A 55 11.86 -6.52 -14.54
N GLN A 56 10.98 -6.17 -15.48
CA GLN A 56 10.44 -4.81 -15.63
C GLN A 56 9.57 -4.36 -14.46
N PHE A 57 8.91 -5.28 -13.75
CA PHE A 57 8.21 -4.93 -12.52
C PHE A 57 9.21 -4.57 -11.41
N GLY A 58 10.23 -5.40 -11.21
CA GLY A 58 11.25 -5.18 -10.19
C GLY A 58 11.96 -3.84 -10.37
N ARG A 59 12.41 -3.53 -11.61
CA ARG A 59 13.03 -2.24 -11.93
C ARG A 59 12.15 -1.05 -11.63
N GLU A 60 10.87 -1.13 -11.96
CA GLU A 60 9.95 0.00 -11.75
C GLU A 60 9.53 0.13 -10.27
N LEU A 61 9.52 -0.97 -9.51
CA LEU A 61 9.34 -0.95 -8.06
C LEU A 61 10.53 -0.25 -7.37
N GLU A 62 11.75 -0.63 -7.74
CA GLU A 62 13.00 -0.06 -7.22
C GLU A 62 13.14 1.42 -7.61
N ARG A 63 12.89 1.75 -8.88
CA ARG A 63 12.91 3.15 -9.36
C ARG A 63 11.96 4.06 -8.58
N ARG A 64 10.86 3.52 -8.06
CA ARG A 64 9.87 4.26 -7.27
C ARG A 64 10.11 4.22 -5.77
N ALA A 65 11.11 3.46 -5.31
CA ALA A 65 11.35 3.16 -3.90
C ALA A 65 10.12 2.53 -3.20
N TRP A 66 9.39 1.66 -3.91
CA TRP A 66 8.16 1.03 -3.43
C TRP A 66 8.37 -0.37 -2.83
N GLU A 67 9.60 -0.77 -2.53
CA GLU A 67 9.98 -2.09 -2.02
C GLU A 67 9.29 -2.40 -0.69
N ASN A 68 9.11 -1.38 0.16
CA ASN A 68 8.34 -1.53 1.39
C ASN A 68 6.90 -1.98 1.11
N LEU A 69 6.26 -1.60 0.00
CA LEU A 69 4.91 -2.09 -0.32
C LEU A 69 4.88 -3.58 -0.72
N THR A 70 6.04 -4.22 -0.92
CA THR A 70 6.17 -5.65 -1.27
C THR A 70 6.54 -6.54 -0.10
N SER A 71 7.39 -6.03 0.81
CA SER A 71 7.90 -6.77 1.97
C SER A 71 7.00 -6.63 3.20
N TYR A 72 6.15 -5.60 3.23
CA TYR A 72 5.53 -5.10 4.45
C TYR A 72 4.08 -5.51 4.64
N PRO A 73 3.84 -6.76 5.03
CA PRO A 73 2.78 -6.88 6.00
C PRO A 73 3.26 -7.69 7.19
N ALA A 74 3.62 -6.94 8.24
CA ALA A 74 3.63 -7.41 9.61
C ALA A 74 2.19 -7.81 10.02
N LEU A 75 2.06 -8.45 11.18
CA LEU A 75 0.75 -8.80 11.70
C LEU A 75 -0.07 -7.53 11.96
N ALA A 76 -1.33 -7.49 11.51
CA ALA A 76 -2.20 -6.35 11.76
C ALA A 76 -2.86 -6.47 13.14
N ASN A 77 -2.83 -5.41 13.92
CA ASN A 77 -3.57 -5.34 15.18
C ASN A 77 -5.03 -4.98 14.88
N VAL A 78 -5.91 -5.97 14.95
CA VAL A 78 -7.33 -5.83 14.61
C VAL A 78 -8.03 -4.79 15.48
N ALA A 79 -7.66 -4.69 16.76
CA ALA A 79 -8.26 -3.73 17.68
C ALA A 79 -7.90 -2.29 17.31
N VAL A 80 -6.62 -2.04 16.99
CA VAL A 80 -6.10 -0.72 16.58
C VAL A 80 -6.69 -0.31 15.23
N VAL A 81 -6.73 -1.23 14.25
CA VAL A 81 -7.30 -0.95 12.92
C VAL A 81 -8.78 -0.57 13.02
N ARG A 82 -9.56 -1.27 13.86
CA ARG A 82 -10.98 -0.95 14.07
C ARG A 82 -11.17 0.37 14.81
N GLU A 83 -10.34 0.67 15.81
CA GLU A 83 -10.34 1.97 16.50
C GLU A 83 -10.04 3.10 15.52
N PHE A 84 -9.00 2.95 14.70
CA PHE A 84 -8.63 3.89 13.66
C PHE A 84 -9.80 4.19 12.71
N TYR A 85 -10.38 3.16 12.08
CA TYR A 85 -11.49 3.34 11.13
C TYR A 85 -12.73 3.93 11.78
N THR A 86 -12.94 3.62 13.06
CA THR A 86 -14.04 4.20 13.81
C THR A 86 -13.83 5.69 14.00
N ASN A 87 -12.64 6.10 14.46
CA ASN A 87 -12.32 7.50 14.78
C ASN A 87 -12.07 8.36 13.55
N ALA A 88 -11.64 7.79 12.42
CA ALA A 88 -11.45 8.51 11.17
C ALA A 88 -12.77 8.98 10.52
N ARG A 89 -13.92 8.45 10.96
CA ARG A 89 -15.23 8.79 10.39
C ARG A 89 -15.63 10.23 10.72
N VAL A 90 -15.74 11.06 9.68
CA VAL A 90 -16.32 12.40 9.80
C VAL A 90 -17.84 12.32 9.65
N PHE A 91 -18.58 12.95 10.57
CA PHE A 91 -20.06 13.00 10.55
C PHE A 91 -20.61 14.35 10.06
N ASP A 92 -19.74 15.30 9.69
CA ASP A 92 -20.14 16.59 9.11
C ASP A 92 -20.56 16.45 7.63
N THR A 93 -21.49 17.30 7.19
CA THR A 93 -22.21 17.21 5.90
C THR A 93 -21.44 17.77 4.70
N LYS A 94 -20.23 18.30 4.90
CA LYS A 94 -19.39 18.75 3.79
C LYS A 94 -18.80 17.54 3.07
N THR A 95 -19.39 17.21 1.93
CA THR A 95 -18.90 16.20 1.01
C THR A 95 -17.49 16.62 0.56
N GLN A 96 -16.48 15.88 1.00
CA GLN A 96 -15.13 16.09 0.50
C GLN A 96 -15.09 15.59 -0.95
N GLN A 97 -14.96 16.53 -1.89
CA GLN A 97 -14.87 16.22 -3.32
C GLN A 97 -13.50 15.59 -3.57
N TYR A 98 -13.49 14.30 -3.92
CA TYR A 98 -12.26 13.55 -4.17
C TYR A 98 -11.65 14.00 -5.50
N SER A 99 -10.41 14.51 -5.45
CA SER A 99 -9.64 14.90 -6.63
C SER A 99 -9.14 13.67 -7.38
N SER A 100 -9.05 13.74 -8.71
CA SER A 100 -8.40 12.71 -9.52
C SER A 100 -6.93 12.55 -9.16
N TYR A 101 -6.41 11.32 -9.23
CA TYR A 101 -5.00 10.98 -9.03
C TYR A 101 -4.05 11.66 -10.03
N VAL A 102 -4.62 12.22 -11.10
CA VAL A 102 -3.90 12.83 -12.21
C VAL A 102 -4.46 14.24 -12.39
N ARG A 103 -3.58 15.24 -12.39
CA ARG A 103 -3.92 16.65 -12.64
C ARG A 103 -4.06 16.95 -14.15
N GLU A 104 -3.50 16.09 -14.98
CA GLU A 104 -3.50 16.22 -16.45
C GLU A 104 -4.71 15.53 -17.08
N SER A 105 -5.16 16.04 -18.23
CA SER A 105 -6.17 15.36 -19.03
C SER A 105 -5.57 14.10 -19.65
N LEU A 106 -6.13 12.94 -19.35
CA LEU A 106 -5.68 11.66 -19.88
C LEU A 106 -6.37 11.35 -21.22
N ASP A 107 -5.57 10.89 -22.19
CA ASP A 107 -6.09 10.25 -23.39
C ASP A 107 -6.39 8.77 -23.10
N PHE A 108 -7.67 8.42 -23.00
CA PHE A 108 -8.10 7.05 -22.70
C PHE A 108 -7.79 6.07 -23.83
N ALA A 109 -7.61 6.51 -25.07
CA ALA A 109 -7.15 5.63 -26.15
C ALA A 109 -5.70 5.20 -25.90
N ASP A 110 -4.87 6.10 -25.39
CA ASP A 110 -3.49 5.79 -24.99
C ASP A 110 -3.45 4.89 -23.75
N VAL A 111 -4.37 5.09 -22.80
CA VAL A 111 -4.55 4.18 -21.65
C VAL A 111 -4.87 2.76 -22.12
N GLU A 112 -5.84 2.60 -23.03
CA GLU A 112 -6.19 1.30 -23.60
C GLU A 112 -5.00 0.67 -24.34
N ARG A 113 -4.28 1.44 -25.15
CA ARG A 113 -3.09 0.97 -25.90
C ARG A 113 -1.97 0.46 -24.99
N VAL A 114 -1.78 1.09 -23.83
CA VAL A 114 -0.72 0.71 -22.87
C VAL A 114 -1.13 -0.49 -22.01
N LEU A 115 -2.40 -0.54 -21.59
CA LEU A 115 -2.87 -1.55 -20.64
C LEU A 115 -3.36 -2.84 -21.30
N CYS A 116 -3.86 -2.76 -22.53
CA CYS A 116 -4.60 -3.85 -23.17
C CYS A 116 -3.84 -4.53 -24.31
N LEU A 117 -4.16 -5.79 -24.53
CA LEU A 117 -3.96 -6.51 -25.78
C LEU A 117 -4.89 -5.96 -26.87
N PRO A 118 -4.59 -6.18 -28.17
CA PRO A 118 -5.49 -5.80 -29.26
C PRO A 118 -6.94 -6.25 -29.03
N GLY A 119 -7.89 -5.32 -29.22
CA GLY A 119 -9.32 -5.55 -28.98
C GLY A 119 -9.79 -5.26 -27.54
N GLY A 120 -8.88 -5.08 -26.59
CA GLY A 120 -9.19 -4.64 -25.23
C GLY A 120 -9.50 -3.14 -25.14
N HIS A 121 -10.58 -2.79 -24.44
CA HIS A 121 -11.02 -1.41 -24.27
C HIS A 121 -11.89 -1.25 -23.02
N PHE A 122 -12.13 -0.01 -22.61
CA PHE A 122 -13.06 0.33 -21.54
C PHE A 122 -14.49 -0.03 -21.92
N GLN A 123 -15.16 -0.74 -21.04
CA GLN A 123 -16.61 -0.89 -21.06
C GLN A 123 -17.27 0.44 -20.68
N ARG A 124 -18.30 0.83 -21.42
CA ARG A 124 -19.06 2.07 -21.20
C ARG A 124 -20.46 1.75 -20.65
N ASN A 125 -20.98 2.65 -19.81
CA ASN A 125 -22.39 2.57 -19.40
C ASN A 125 -23.30 3.17 -20.49
N ARG A 126 -24.62 3.18 -20.24
CA ARG A 126 -25.61 3.76 -21.17
C ARG A 126 -25.42 5.26 -21.43
N GLN A 127 -24.66 5.94 -20.57
CA GLN A 127 -24.33 7.36 -20.66
C GLN A 127 -22.94 7.59 -21.27
N GLU A 128 -22.35 6.57 -21.91
CA GLU A 128 -21.00 6.61 -22.50
C GLU A 128 -19.86 6.85 -21.50
N ALA A 129 -20.12 6.74 -20.20
CA ALA A 129 -19.09 6.87 -19.17
C ALA A 129 -18.29 5.57 -19.02
N LEU A 130 -16.96 5.69 -18.94
CA LEU A 130 -16.02 4.58 -18.78
C LEU A 130 -16.19 3.92 -17.41
N ILE A 131 -16.39 2.61 -17.39
CA ILE A 131 -16.63 1.84 -16.15
C ILE A 131 -15.37 1.06 -15.76
N HIS A 132 -14.94 0.15 -16.63
CA HIS A 132 -13.88 -0.81 -16.33
C HIS A 132 -13.30 -1.45 -17.59
N ILE A 133 -12.11 -2.03 -17.47
CA ILE A 133 -11.49 -2.92 -18.46
C ILE A 133 -11.55 -4.34 -17.90
N ARG A 134 -11.92 -5.33 -18.73
CA ARG A 134 -11.88 -6.75 -18.30
C ARG A 134 -10.43 -7.21 -18.19
N ARG A 135 -10.08 -7.87 -17.07
CA ARG A 135 -8.73 -8.40 -16.81
C ARG A 135 -8.23 -9.28 -17.95
N PHE A 136 -9.11 -10.04 -18.59
CA PHE A 136 -8.77 -10.90 -19.73
C PHE A 136 -7.95 -10.16 -20.79
N TYR A 137 -8.35 -8.92 -21.11
CA TYR A 137 -7.71 -8.11 -22.14
C TYR A 137 -6.45 -7.38 -21.68
N LEU A 138 -6.10 -7.40 -20.40
CA LEU A 138 -4.89 -6.73 -19.93
C LEU A 138 -3.63 -7.46 -20.41
N THR A 139 -2.57 -6.69 -20.71
CA THR A 139 -1.24 -7.24 -20.96
C THR A 139 -0.74 -8.02 -19.73
N PRO A 140 0.17 -9.00 -19.89
CA PRO A 140 0.73 -9.73 -18.76
C PRO A 140 1.33 -8.80 -17.69
N LEU A 141 2.04 -7.74 -18.11
CA LEU A 141 2.60 -6.75 -17.20
C LEU A 141 1.51 -5.94 -16.47
N ALA A 142 0.45 -5.52 -17.16
CA ALA A 142 -0.68 -4.83 -16.53
C ALA A 142 -1.42 -5.74 -15.54
N LYS A 143 -1.59 -7.03 -15.83
CA LYS A 143 -2.17 -8.02 -14.88
C LYS A 143 -1.33 -8.15 -13.61
N TYR A 144 -0.01 -8.07 -13.76
CA TYR A 144 0.91 -8.12 -12.64
C TYR A 144 0.75 -6.88 -11.75
N TRP A 145 0.84 -5.69 -12.33
CA TRP A 145 0.61 -4.44 -11.60
C TRP A 145 -0.78 -4.35 -11.00
N MET A 146 -1.82 -4.80 -11.71
CA MET A 146 -3.19 -4.91 -11.18
C MET A 146 -3.22 -5.73 -9.90
N THR A 147 -2.51 -6.86 -9.88
CA THR A 147 -2.47 -7.75 -8.72
C THR A 147 -1.77 -7.08 -7.54
N PHE A 148 -0.61 -6.48 -7.77
CA PHE A 148 0.13 -5.74 -6.75
C PHE A 148 -0.70 -4.58 -6.18
N THR A 149 -1.25 -3.73 -7.04
CA THR A 149 -2.04 -2.56 -6.59
C THR A 149 -3.32 -3.00 -5.89
N HIS A 150 -4.03 -4.03 -6.38
CA HIS A 150 -5.22 -4.57 -5.71
C HIS A 150 -4.92 -5.23 -4.36
N ALA A 151 -3.67 -5.61 -4.11
CA ALA A 151 -3.26 -6.17 -2.83
C ALA A 151 -2.85 -5.08 -1.84
N ASN A 152 -2.01 -4.12 -2.28
CA ASN A 152 -1.21 -3.31 -1.36
C ASN A 152 -1.43 -1.80 -1.51
N VAL A 153 -2.01 -1.32 -2.61
CA VAL A 153 -2.18 0.14 -2.86
C VAL A 153 -3.65 0.55 -2.85
N GLN A 154 -4.49 -0.16 -3.59
CA GLN A 154 -5.94 0.04 -3.64
C GLN A 154 -6.59 -1.32 -3.35
N PRO A 155 -6.73 -1.77 -2.09
CA PRO A 155 -7.24 -3.08 -1.76
C PRO A 155 -8.58 -3.39 -2.45
N CYS A 156 -8.64 -4.47 -3.22
CA CYS A 156 -9.86 -4.92 -3.90
C CYS A 156 -9.96 -6.44 -3.89
N SER A 157 -11.18 -6.94 -3.70
CA SER A 157 -11.48 -8.38 -3.78
C SER A 157 -11.93 -8.82 -5.17
N HIS A 158 -12.40 -7.90 -6.00
CA HIS A 158 -12.76 -8.18 -7.38
C HIS A 158 -11.51 -8.18 -8.26
N VAL A 159 -11.34 -9.24 -9.05
CA VAL A 159 -10.15 -9.45 -9.89
C VAL A 159 -10.47 -9.68 -11.35
N LEU A 160 -11.75 -9.72 -11.75
CA LEU A 160 -12.13 -10.00 -13.14
C LEU A 160 -12.07 -8.75 -14.03
N ASP A 161 -12.12 -7.56 -13.43
CA ASP A 161 -12.03 -6.28 -14.10
C ASP A 161 -11.26 -5.27 -13.26
N ILE A 162 -10.87 -4.18 -13.92
CA ILE A 162 -10.22 -3.04 -13.31
C ILE A 162 -11.04 -1.79 -13.63
N THR A 163 -11.46 -1.06 -12.59
CA THR A 163 -12.24 0.17 -12.77
C THR A 163 -11.38 1.31 -13.33
N THR A 164 -12.02 2.33 -13.90
CA THR A 164 -11.35 3.48 -14.53
C THR A 164 -10.25 4.10 -13.65
N ASN A 165 -10.54 4.43 -12.40
CA ASN A 165 -9.55 5.05 -11.51
C ASN A 165 -8.35 4.15 -11.20
N ARG A 166 -8.56 2.83 -11.13
CA ARG A 166 -7.49 1.85 -10.89
C ARG A 166 -6.67 1.62 -12.15
N ALA A 167 -7.32 1.64 -13.32
CA ALA A 167 -6.65 1.58 -14.61
C ALA A 167 -5.76 2.81 -14.84
N ILE A 168 -6.22 4.00 -14.42
CA ILE A 168 -5.40 5.21 -14.46
C ILE A 168 -4.12 5.05 -13.63
N LEU A 169 -4.22 4.52 -12.39
CA LEU A 169 -3.02 4.26 -11.58
C LEU A 169 -2.05 3.32 -12.30
N LEU A 170 -2.55 2.24 -12.88
CA LEU A 170 -1.75 1.30 -13.66
C LEU A 170 -1.07 1.96 -14.87
N TYR A 171 -1.81 2.79 -15.60
CA TYR A 171 -1.26 3.53 -16.72
C TYR A 171 -0.13 4.46 -16.28
N CYS A 172 -0.31 5.20 -15.19
CA CYS A 172 0.74 6.04 -14.62
C CYS A 172 1.98 5.24 -14.24
N ILE A 173 1.79 4.03 -13.71
CA ILE A 173 2.92 3.14 -13.38
C ILE A 173 3.66 2.74 -14.66
N LEU A 174 2.95 2.18 -15.65
CA LEU A 174 3.56 1.66 -16.88
C LEU A 174 4.18 2.74 -17.77
N ARG A 175 3.72 3.98 -17.64
CA ARG A 175 4.29 5.13 -18.36
C ARG A 175 5.38 5.86 -17.59
N GLY A 176 5.77 5.37 -16.42
CA GLY A 176 6.78 6.01 -15.60
C GLY A 176 6.35 7.40 -15.08
N LEU A 177 5.05 7.70 -15.07
CA LEU A 177 4.54 8.98 -14.57
C LEU A 177 4.76 9.07 -13.05
N ASN A 178 4.89 10.32 -12.59
CA ASN A 178 5.00 10.64 -11.17
C ASN A 178 3.69 10.29 -10.45
N ILE A 179 3.82 9.60 -9.32
CA ILE A 179 2.70 9.15 -8.50
C ILE A 179 3.02 9.48 -7.05
N ASP A 180 2.18 10.30 -6.44
CA ASP A 180 2.19 10.50 -5.00
C ASP A 180 1.53 9.29 -4.33
N ILE A 181 2.33 8.28 -3.99
CA ILE A 181 1.81 7.03 -3.44
C ILE A 181 1.18 7.24 -2.05
N GLY A 182 1.69 8.18 -1.25
CA GLY A 182 1.12 8.51 0.06
C GLY A 182 -0.28 9.11 -0.08
N GLN A 183 -0.47 10.02 -1.04
CA GLN A 183 -1.79 10.55 -1.37
C GLN A 183 -2.74 9.47 -1.88
N VAL A 184 -2.28 8.55 -2.73
CA VAL A 184 -3.09 7.43 -3.23
C VAL A 184 -3.57 6.55 -2.07
N LEU A 185 -2.66 6.15 -1.18
CA LEU A 185 -2.98 5.35 0.01
C LEU A 185 -3.96 6.08 0.94
N ALA A 186 -3.72 7.36 1.20
CA ALA A 186 -4.62 8.17 2.03
C ALA A 186 -6.03 8.25 1.42
N MET A 187 -6.15 8.45 0.11
CA MET A 187 -7.44 8.49 -0.57
C MET A 187 -8.18 7.15 -0.49
N GLU A 188 -7.49 6.02 -0.63
CA GLU A 188 -8.12 4.69 -0.49
C GLU A 188 -8.54 4.40 0.95
N ILE A 189 -7.74 4.80 1.94
CA ILE A 189 -8.11 4.71 3.36
C ILE A 189 -9.36 5.55 3.62
N GLN A 190 -9.41 6.79 3.13
CA GLN A 190 -10.58 7.66 3.24
C GLN A 190 -11.80 7.09 2.51
N GLY A 191 -11.62 6.45 1.35
CA GLY A 191 -12.69 5.72 0.65
C GLY A 191 -13.26 4.59 1.50
N CYS A 192 -12.42 3.85 2.22
CA CYS A 192 -12.86 2.82 3.17
C CYS A 192 -13.66 3.41 4.34
N VAL A 193 -13.21 4.55 4.90
CA VAL A 193 -13.90 5.30 5.97
C VAL A 193 -15.30 5.74 5.52
N HIS A 194 -15.40 6.27 4.30
CA HIS A 194 -16.64 6.87 3.78
C HIS A 194 -17.59 5.90 3.07
N SER A 195 -17.19 4.63 2.91
CA SER A 195 -17.99 3.63 2.21
C SER A 195 -19.43 3.55 2.71
N VAL A 196 -20.38 3.64 1.77
CA VAL A 196 -21.82 3.61 2.03
C VAL A 196 -22.30 2.18 2.36
N SER A 197 -21.53 1.17 1.98
CA SER A 197 -21.87 -0.23 2.24
C SER A 197 -21.31 -0.69 3.58
N ASN A 198 -22.19 -1.22 4.43
CA ASN A 198 -21.80 -1.85 5.69
C ASN A 198 -20.97 -3.13 5.47
N ASN A 199 -21.07 -3.75 4.28
CA ASN A 199 -20.34 -4.97 3.93
C ASN A 199 -19.02 -4.69 3.18
N ALA A 200 -18.72 -3.43 2.87
CA ALA A 200 -17.46 -3.09 2.24
C ALA A 200 -16.30 -3.42 3.19
N PRO A 201 -15.28 -4.15 2.73
CA PRO A 201 -14.15 -4.49 3.56
C PRO A 201 -13.30 -3.25 3.90
N LEU A 202 -12.56 -3.34 5.00
CA LEU A 202 -11.60 -2.32 5.42
C LEU A 202 -10.22 -2.70 4.88
N GLY A 203 -9.65 -1.84 4.03
CA GLY A 203 -8.31 -2.02 3.47
C GLY A 203 -7.20 -1.68 4.45
N HIS A 204 -5.96 -1.85 4.02
CA HIS A 204 -4.74 -1.40 4.70
C HIS A 204 -4.53 -1.78 6.18
N PRO A 205 -4.93 -2.97 6.70
CA PRO A 205 -4.77 -3.24 8.13
C PRO A 205 -3.32 -3.27 8.61
N SER A 206 -2.40 -3.82 7.81
CA SER A 206 -0.98 -3.92 8.17
C SER A 206 -0.31 -2.56 8.12
N LEU A 207 -0.59 -1.78 7.07
CA LEU A 207 -0.12 -0.41 6.93
C LEU A 207 -0.60 0.46 8.09
N ILE A 208 -1.89 0.42 8.43
CA ILE A 208 -2.45 1.18 9.56
C ILE A 208 -1.79 0.75 10.88
N THR A 209 -1.58 -0.55 11.08
CA THR A 209 -0.91 -1.05 12.30
C THR A 209 0.52 -0.53 12.40
N HIS A 210 1.28 -0.57 11.31
CA HIS A 210 2.65 -0.07 11.29
C HIS A 210 2.73 1.44 11.51
N LEU A 211 1.87 2.20 10.84
CA LEU A 211 1.78 3.65 11.01
C LEU A 211 1.43 4.02 12.47
N CYS A 212 0.53 3.25 13.09
CA CYS A 212 0.23 3.35 14.52
C CYS A 212 1.47 3.05 15.39
N GLU A 213 2.22 2.00 15.08
CA GLU A 213 3.45 1.66 15.82
C GLU A 213 4.51 2.76 15.74
N ILE A 214 4.79 3.26 14.53
CA ILE A 214 5.72 4.38 14.29
C ILE A 214 5.33 5.60 15.14
N THR A 215 4.03 5.84 15.26
CA THR A 215 3.47 6.96 16.00
C THR A 215 3.37 6.74 17.52
N GLY A 216 3.90 5.62 18.03
CA GLY A 216 3.94 5.31 19.46
C GLY A 216 2.66 4.66 20.00
N VAL A 217 1.73 4.24 19.14
CA VAL A 217 0.58 3.41 19.53
C VAL A 217 1.09 2.02 19.89
N LYS A 218 0.76 1.53 21.09
CA LYS A 218 1.02 0.15 21.47
C LYS A 218 0.20 -0.81 20.59
N VAL A 219 0.86 -1.55 19.71
CA VAL A 219 0.23 -2.51 18.77
C VAL A 219 0.49 -3.98 19.10
N SER A 220 1.26 -4.28 20.15
CA SER A 220 1.63 -5.66 20.52
C SER A 220 0.51 -6.46 21.20
N SER A 221 -0.64 -5.85 21.49
CA SER A 221 -1.78 -6.55 22.10
C SER A 221 -2.57 -7.36 21.08
N THR A 222 -3.00 -8.56 21.45
CA THR A 222 -3.85 -9.43 20.63
C THR A 222 -5.26 -8.83 20.45
N PRO A 223 -5.95 -9.07 19.31
CA PRO A 223 -5.65 -10.06 18.28
C PRO A 223 -4.86 -9.50 17.09
N LEU A 224 -3.84 -10.27 16.70
CA LEU A 224 -2.98 -10.02 15.55
C LEU A 224 -3.44 -10.92 14.39
N GLU A 225 -3.68 -10.33 13.20
CA GLU A 225 -4.12 -11.05 12.00
C GLU A 225 -3.00 -11.10 10.95
N CYS A 226 -2.86 -12.26 10.30
CA CYS A 226 -1.83 -12.47 9.30
C CYS A 226 -2.20 -11.84 7.95
N PRO A 227 -1.20 -11.42 7.16
CA PRO A 227 -1.40 -11.01 5.78
C PRO A 227 -2.02 -12.13 4.93
N ARG A 228 -2.63 -11.76 3.79
CA ARG A 228 -3.08 -12.73 2.79
C ARG A 228 -1.88 -13.49 2.20
N LYS A 229 -2.13 -14.69 1.65
CA LYS A 229 -1.12 -15.54 1.00
C LYS A 229 -0.27 -14.72 0.03
N GLU A 230 1.04 -14.94 0.04
CA GLU A 230 2.00 -14.27 -0.83
C GLU A 230 1.61 -14.32 -2.32
N ILE A 231 1.97 -13.29 -3.06
CA ILE A 231 1.96 -13.28 -4.53
C ILE A 231 3.30 -13.88 -4.96
N ASP A 232 3.28 -15.17 -5.31
CA ASP A 232 4.46 -15.96 -5.70
C ASP A 232 4.44 -16.31 -7.21
N ALA A 233 5.47 -17.05 -7.66
CA ALA A 233 5.56 -17.52 -9.04
C ALA A 233 4.35 -18.38 -9.47
N SER A 234 3.74 -19.13 -8.54
CA SER A 234 2.57 -19.95 -8.86
C SER A 234 1.33 -19.11 -9.20
N TYR A 235 1.15 -17.99 -8.49
CA TYR A 235 0.12 -17.01 -8.81
C TYR A 235 0.33 -16.45 -10.22
N TYR A 236 1.59 -16.22 -10.62
CA TYR A 236 1.92 -15.75 -11.96
C TYR A 236 1.53 -16.77 -13.04
N THR A 237 2.02 -18.02 -12.93
CA THR A 237 1.72 -19.08 -13.91
C THR A 237 0.23 -19.33 -14.07
N GLN A 238 -0.55 -19.20 -12.99
CA GLN A 238 -1.99 -19.42 -13.02
C GLN A 238 -2.78 -18.29 -13.71
N TYR A 239 -2.36 -17.03 -13.53
CA TYR A 239 -3.17 -15.87 -13.91
C TYR A 239 -2.56 -14.96 -15.00
N CYS A 240 -1.31 -15.23 -15.39
CA CYS A 240 -0.53 -14.49 -16.40
C CYS A 240 0.29 -15.48 -17.24
N PRO A 241 -0.32 -16.30 -18.12
CA PRO A 241 0.46 -17.11 -19.04
C PRO A 241 1.35 -16.21 -19.91
N LEU A 242 2.61 -16.60 -20.06
CA LEU A 242 3.60 -15.93 -20.90
C LEU A 242 3.16 -16.04 -22.35
N ASP A 243 2.62 -14.96 -22.90
CA ASP A 243 2.71 -14.72 -24.34
C ASP A 243 3.74 -13.61 -24.53
N GLU A 244 4.88 -14.01 -25.08
CA GLU A 244 6.00 -13.14 -25.44
C GLU A 244 5.57 -12.14 -26.51
N ALA A 245 5.29 -10.91 -26.09
CA ALA A 245 5.46 -9.75 -26.93
C ALA A 245 6.11 -8.67 -26.07
N GLY A 246 7.42 -8.50 -26.26
CA GLY A 246 8.19 -7.42 -25.64
C GLY A 246 7.69 -6.07 -26.14
N TYR A 247 6.81 -5.42 -25.37
CA TYR A 247 6.41 -4.05 -25.65
C TYR A 247 7.46 -3.08 -25.11
N PRO A 248 7.91 -2.09 -25.91
CA PRO A 248 8.85 -1.08 -25.46
C PRO A 248 8.20 -0.18 -24.40
N VAL A 249 8.82 -0.12 -23.23
CA VAL A 249 8.47 0.84 -22.16
C VAL A 249 9.14 2.18 -22.49
N PRO A 250 8.43 3.32 -22.42
CA PRO A 250 9.02 4.63 -22.70
C PRO A 250 10.14 4.99 -21.69
N PRO A 251 11.04 5.92 -22.07
CA PRO A 251 12.19 6.27 -21.23
C PRO A 251 11.75 6.85 -19.87
N PRO A 252 12.47 6.54 -18.78
CA PRO A 252 12.07 6.92 -17.42
C PRO A 252 12.08 8.44 -17.21
N GLN A 253 11.11 8.96 -16.45
CA GLN A 253 11.19 10.32 -15.89
C GLN A 253 11.80 10.30 -14.49
N PRO A 254 12.57 11.33 -14.08
CA PRO A 254 13.15 11.41 -12.75
C PRO A 254 12.05 11.50 -11.68
N PRO A 255 12.21 10.80 -10.53
CA PRO A 255 11.35 10.98 -9.36
C PRO A 255 11.36 12.45 -8.93
N ARG A 256 10.17 13.01 -8.64
CA ARG A 256 10.04 14.33 -7.99
C ARG A 256 9.77 14.17 -6.50
N ASP A 257 10.03 15.20 -5.70
CA ASP A 257 9.65 15.23 -4.29
C ASP A 257 8.12 15.22 -4.14
N HIS A 258 7.58 14.24 -3.42
CA HIS A 258 6.15 14.12 -3.14
C HIS A 258 5.89 14.27 -1.63
N ARG A 259 4.84 15.02 -1.27
CA ARG A 259 4.44 15.32 0.12
C ARG A 259 3.37 14.37 0.68
N GLY A 260 3.18 13.19 0.08
CA GLY A 260 2.15 12.22 0.45
C GLY A 260 2.16 11.76 1.91
N GLU A 261 3.34 11.74 2.54
CA GLU A 261 3.50 11.44 3.96
C GLU A 261 2.71 12.40 4.85
N GLN A 262 2.58 13.67 4.46
CA GLN A 262 1.82 14.67 5.22
C GLN A 262 0.34 14.31 5.26
N GLU A 263 -0.20 13.74 4.19
CA GLU A 263 -1.60 13.35 4.12
C GLU A 263 -1.89 12.05 4.90
N LEU A 264 -0.95 11.10 4.89
CA LEU A 264 -1.00 9.92 5.77
C LEU A 264 -0.93 10.32 7.24
N LEU A 265 0.00 11.20 7.61
CA LEU A 265 0.13 11.72 8.96
C LEU A 265 -1.12 12.49 9.40
N ARG A 266 -1.68 13.33 8.52
CA ARG A 266 -2.93 14.07 8.77
C ARG A 266 -4.07 13.11 9.08
N THR A 267 -4.19 12.05 8.27
CA THR A 267 -5.21 11.01 8.46
C THR A 267 -5.04 10.30 9.82
N LEU A 268 -3.82 9.89 10.18
CA LEU A 268 -3.53 9.24 11.48
C LEU A 268 -3.78 10.15 12.68
N THR A 269 -3.27 11.39 12.62
CA THR A 269 -3.39 12.36 13.71
C THR A 269 -4.85 12.68 13.99
N SER A 270 -5.67 12.76 12.95
CA SER A 270 -7.11 12.97 13.08
C SER A 270 -7.83 11.81 13.79
N ALA A 271 -7.35 10.56 13.60
CA ALA A 271 -7.96 9.37 14.17
C ALA A 271 -7.56 9.12 15.65
N PHE A 272 -6.42 9.65 16.12
CA PHE A 272 -6.01 9.55 17.53
C PHE A 272 -5.55 10.88 18.14
N PRO A 273 -6.40 11.91 18.19
CA PRO A 273 -6.03 13.28 18.57
C PRO A 273 -5.53 13.44 20.02
N LYS A 274 -5.75 12.42 20.88
CA LYS A 274 -5.31 12.41 22.28
C LYS A 274 -3.93 11.77 22.49
N ARG A 275 -3.31 11.22 21.44
CA ARG A 275 -1.98 10.61 21.52
C ARG A 275 -0.94 11.66 21.13
N GLN A 276 0.16 11.75 21.89
CA GLN A 276 1.30 12.57 21.48
C GLN A 276 2.04 11.83 20.36
N PHE A 277 2.13 12.47 19.21
CA PHE A 277 2.76 11.93 18.01
C PHE A 277 4.20 12.44 17.87
N ILE A 278 5.01 11.68 17.13
CA ILE A 278 6.32 12.13 16.63
C ILE A 278 6.17 13.36 15.72
N SER A 279 7.24 14.12 15.51
CA SER A 279 7.20 15.29 14.63
C SER A 279 6.90 14.90 13.17
N SER A 280 6.40 15.83 12.36
CA SER A 280 6.13 15.56 10.93
C SER A 280 7.38 15.16 10.16
N GLU A 281 8.55 15.64 10.57
CA GLU A 281 9.86 15.36 9.97
C GLU A 281 10.39 13.98 10.38
N ASP A 282 10.19 13.60 11.64
CA ASP A 282 10.48 12.23 12.12
C ASP A 282 9.56 11.20 11.46
N PHE A 283 8.28 11.54 11.29
CA PHE A 283 7.33 10.69 10.57
C PHE A 283 7.73 10.53 9.11
N ALA A 284 8.07 11.64 8.45
CA ALA A 284 8.59 11.62 7.09
C ALA A 284 9.80 10.70 7.00
N THR A 285 10.81 10.84 7.86
CA THR A 285 12.01 9.99 7.83
C THR A 285 11.72 8.50 8.00
N ARG A 286 10.70 8.14 8.81
CA ARG A 286 10.35 6.74 9.10
C ARG A 286 9.41 6.11 8.08
N VAL A 287 8.61 6.93 7.40
CA VAL A 287 7.65 6.52 6.36
C VAL A 287 8.20 6.81 4.97
N ALA A 288 9.33 7.53 4.89
CA ALA A 288 10.01 7.91 3.67
C ALA A 288 10.26 6.66 2.85
N TRP A 289 9.62 6.67 1.69
CA TRP A 289 10.00 5.81 0.59
C TRP A 289 11.35 6.36 0.12
N PRO A 290 12.45 5.60 0.26
CA PRO A 290 13.80 6.15 0.16
C PRO A 290 13.93 7.02 -1.10
N VAL A 291 14.06 8.32 -0.90
CA VAL A 291 14.56 9.19 -1.96
C VAL A 291 15.97 8.70 -2.24
N ALA A 292 16.28 8.42 -3.51
CA ALA A 292 17.66 8.13 -3.89
C ALA A 292 18.55 9.19 -3.24
N LEU A 293 19.43 8.77 -2.33
CA LEU A 293 20.43 9.63 -1.72
C LEU A 293 21.37 10.08 -2.84
N SER A 294 20.97 11.10 -3.58
CA SER A 294 21.86 11.79 -4.51
C SER A 294 22.51 12.94 -3.76
N GLN A 295 23.83 12.83 -3.63
CA GLN A 295 24.80 13.85 -3.22
C GLN A 295 24.93 14.06 -1.71
N ILE A 296 25.64 13.12 -1.07
CA ILE A 296 26.56 13.52 -0.01
C ILE A 296 27.66 14.35 -0.68
N ASP A 297 27.67 15.61 -0.26
CA ASP A 297 28.68 16.62 -0.44
C ASP A 297 30.10 16.04 -0.31
N ASP A 298 30.85 16.03 -1.41
CA ASP A 298 32.25 15.63 -1.45
C ASP A 298 33.09 16.86 -1.04
N GLY A 299 33.11 17.11 0.27
CA GLY A 299 33.88 18.16 0.93
C GLY A 299 35.11 17.57 1.62
N ALA A 300 36.22 17.56 0.87
CA ALA A 300 37.60 17.27 1.25
C ALA A 300 37.98 17.26 2.74
N GLU A 301 38.68 16.20 3.17
CA GLU A 301 39.82 16.35 4.06
C GLU A 301 40.90 15.31 3.72
N ALA A 302 42.08 15.83 3.37
CA ALA A 302 43.28 15.08 3.01
C ALA A 302 43.98 14.53 4.25
N VAL A 303 44.42 13.27 4.21
CA VAL A 303 45.50 12.80 5.07
C VAL A 303 46.44 11.89 4.28
N GLU A 304 47.70 12.34 4.23
CA GLU A 304 48.94 11.73 3.78
C GLU A 304 48.96 10.20 3.61
N ALA A 305 49.30 9.76 2.39
CA ALA A 305 49.83 8.41 2.14
C ALA A 305 51.36 8.48 2.08
N SER A 306 52.01 7.85 3.05
CA SER A 306 53.46 7.64 3.10
C SER A 306 53.88 6.55 2.11
N ALA A 307 55.06 6.77 1.53
CA ALA A 307 55.72 5.94 0.52
C ALA A 307 56.11 4.54 0.99
N MET A 308 56.05 3.57 0.06
CA MET A 308 56.97 2.42 -0.08
C MET A 308 56.63 1.77 -1.43
N GLU A 309 57.40 2.10 -2.47
CA GLU A 309 58.52 1.30 -3.02
C GLU A 309 58.06 0.26 -4.04
N GLU A 310 58.35 0.63 -5.29
CA GLU A 310 58.49 -0.15 -6.51
C GLU A 310 59.09 -1.56 -6.32
N GLU A 311 58.45 -2.58 -6.87
CA GLU A 311 59.17 -3.64 -7.57
C GLU A 311 58.48 -3.94 -8.91
N ALA A 312 59.08 -3.42 -9.97
CA ALA A 312 58.90 -3.89 -11.33
C ALA A 312 59.55 -5.27 -11.48
N LYS A 313 58.83 -6.20 -12.11
CA LYS A 313 59.45 -7.27 -12.89
C LYS A 313 58.74 -7.39 -14.22
N ASP A 314 59.52 -7.10 -15.24
CA ASP A 314 59.23 -7.17 -16.66
C ASP A 314 59.02 -8.61 -17.15
N GLU A 315 58.18 -8.69 -18.19
CA GLU A 315 58.28 -9.47 -19.43
C GLU A 315 58.45 -11.01 -19.38
N GLU A 316 57.53 -11.72 -20.04
CA GLU A 316 57.81 -12.32 -21.35
C GLU A 316 56.54 -12.84 -22.03
N ASP A 317 56.42 -12.49 -23.33
CA ASP A 317 55.47 -12.99 -24.32
C ASP A 317 55.58 -14.52 -24.51
N SER A 318 54.47 -15.15 -24.91
CA SER A 318 54.51 -16.32 -25.79
C SER A 318 53.14 -16.54 -26.43
N ASP A 319 53.16 -16.46 -27.76
CA ASP A 319 52.07 -16.67 -28.71
C ASP A 319 51.48 -18.10 -28.73
N ASP A 320 50.28 -18.16 -29.33
CA ASP A 320 49.70 -19.21 -30.18
C ASP A 320 49.68 -20.69 -29.73
N TYR A 321 48.51 -21.32 -29.85
CA TYR A 321 48.23 -22.29 -30.93
C TYR A 321 46.72 -22.58 -31.02
N ASP A 322 46.26 -22.73 -32.27
CA ASP A 322 44.96 -23.16 -32.81
C ASP A 322 44.08 -24.06 -31.92
#